data_AF-A0A4Q5YPN5-F1
#
_entry.id   AF-A0A4Q5YPN5-F1
#
_cell.length_a   1.000
_cell.length_b   1.000
_cell.length_c   1.000
_cell.angle_alpha   90.00
_cell.angle_beta   90.00
_cell.angle_gamma   90.00
#
_symmetry.space_group_name_H-M   'P 1'
#
loop_
_entity.id
_entity.type
_entity.pdbx_description
1 polymer ?
#
loop_
_entity_poly.entity_id
_entity_poly.type
_entity_poly.pdbx_seq_one_letter_code
_entity_poly.pdbx_strand_id
1 'polypeptide(L)'
;KNEYEVINQLRINTENSNHRYDVMLLINGIPVVQIELKTLEVPTVKAMKQIIDYKSDPGNGYTNTLLCFMQLFIVSNRSNTRYFANNRPQHFAFNADEQFLPVYQWATEDNRKVAHLDEFADKFLAKCTLGEMISRYMVLVESEQKLMVMRPYQIYAVKAIVDCIHQNRGNGYIWHTTGSGKTLTSFKASTLLKDNSDIEKCLFVVDRKDLDRQTREEFNRFQEGCVEENTNTETLVRRMLSTDYADKVIVTTIQKLGLALDGGNKRNYKEQLQALAGKRLVFIFDECHRSQFGENHKAIKQFFPKAQLFGFTGTPIFEDNANYKRVDGEEGYYVTTQEIFQQQLHAYTITHAIEDKNVLRFNIDYYKPEGMVKIGGDVHRFAVVEAILNKH
;
A
#
# COMPACT_ATOMS: atom_id res chain seq x y z
N LYS A 1 8.83 -25.30 4.33
CA LYS A 1 8.96 -25.83 2.95
C LYS A 1 7.55 -26.21 2.50
N ASN A 2 7.06 -25.64 1.40
CA ASN A 2 5.71 -25.94 0.88
C ASN A 2 5.81 -26.88 -0.34
N GLU A 3 4.79 -27.70 -0.52
CA GLU A 3 4.56 -28.52 -1.72
C GLU A 3 3.56 -27.81 -2.63
N TYR A 4 3.79 -27.92 -3.94
CA TYR A 4 2.98 -27.24 -4.96
C TYR A 4 2.50 -28.27 -5.97
N GLU A 5 1.19 -28.31 -6.18
CA GLU A 5 0.53 -29.23 -7.09
C GLU A 5 -0.35 -28.47 -8.08
N VAL A 6 -0.58 -29.07 -9.23
CA VAL A 6 -1.43 -28.51 -10.27
C VAL A 6 -2.47 -29.55 -10.64
N ILE A 7 -3.74 -29.16 -10.60
CA ILE A 7 -4.84 -29.93 -11.17
C ILE A 7 -5.43 -29.17 -12.34
N ASN A 8 -5.94 -29.89 -13.33
CA ASN A 8 -6.59 -29.31 -14.49
C ASN A 8 -7.94 -29.95 -14.72
N GLN A 9 -8.86 -29.19 -15.32
CA GLN A 9 -10.18 -29.66 -15.74
C GLN A 9 -10.99 -30.31 -14.61
N LEU A 10 -10.83 -29.79 -13.38
CA LEU A 10 -11.57 -30.27 -12.22
C LEU A 10 -13.06 -30.01 -12.48
N ARG A 11 -13.87 -31.07 -12.34
CA ARG A 11 -15.33 -30.97 -12.41
C ARG A 11 -15.91 -31.19 -11.03
N ILE A 12 -16.68 -30.23 -10.56
CA ILE A 12 -17.51 -30.37 -9.37
C ILE A 12 -18.94 -30.30 -9.86
N ASN A 13 -19.62 -31.45 -9.80
CA ASN A 13 -21.02 -31.57 -10.11
C ASN A 13 -21.77 -31.69 -8.78
N THR A 14 -22.58 -30.69 -8.46
CA THR A 14 -23.61 -30.82 -7.42
C THR A 14 -24.97 -31.01 -8.09
N GLU A 15 -26.04 -31.25 -7.32
CA GLU A 15 -27.38 -31.45 -7.87
C GLU A 15 -27.82 -30.31 -8.82
N ASN A 16 -27.34 -29.08 -8.55
CA ASN A 16 -27.74 -27.87 -9.29
C ASN A 16 -26.60 -27.17 -10.03
N SER A 17 -25.34 -27.60 -9.89
CA SER A 17 -24.18 -26.93 -10.51
C SER A 17 -23.28 -27.92 -11.24
N ASN A 18 -22.82 -27.55 -12.45
CA ASN A 18 -21.86 -28.32 -13.24
C ASN A 18 -20.69 -27.40 -13.62
N HIS A 19 -19.74 -27.22 -12.70
CA HIS A 19 -18.60 -26.31 -12.92
C HIS A 19 -17.39 -27.09 -13.43
N ARG A 20 -16.68 -26.49 -14.39
CA ARG A 20 -15.39 -27.00 -14.89
C ARG A 20 -14.33 -25.93 -14.69
N TYR A 21 -13.40 -26.19 -13.78
CA TYR A 21 -12.29 -25.29 -13.49
C TYR A 21 -11.10 -25.66 -14.39
N ASP A 22 -10.56 -24.69 -15.12
CA ASP A 22 -9.53 -24.97 -16.13
C ASP A 22 -8.22 -25.45 -15.51
N VAL A 23 -7.62 -24.65 -14.63
CA VAL A 23 -6.40 -24.99 -13.89
C VAL A 23 -6.52 -24.47 -12.46
N MET A 24 -6.04 -25.27 -11.49
CA MET A 24 -6.01 -24.88 -10.09
C MET A 24 -4.67 -25.27 -9.47
N LEU A 25 -4.10 -24.34 -8.70
CA LEU A 25 -2.83 -24.52 -8.02
C LEU A 25 -3.09 -24.75 -6.55
N LEU A 26 -2.53 -25.85 -6.04
CA LEU A 26 -2.65 -26.26 -4.66
C LEU A 26 -1.31 -26.01 -3.96
N ILE A 27 -1.38 -25.52 -2.73
CA ILE A 27 -0.24 -25.38 -1.83
C ILE A 27 -0.48 -26.29 -0.64
N ASN A 28 0.35 -27.31 -0.45
CA ASN A 28 0.18 -28.36 0.56
C ASN A 28 -1.21 -29.03 0.48
N GLY A 29 -1.69 -29.33 -0.72
CA GLY A 29 -3.01 -29.94 -0.96
C GLY A 29 -4.22 -28.98 -0.82
N ILE A 30 -4.02 -27.72 -0.45
CA ILE A 30 -5.09 -26.72 -0.34
C ILE A 30 -5.20 -25.92 -1.64
N PRO A 31 -6.39 -25.80 -2.26
CA PRO A 31 -6.56 -24.99 -3.47
C PRO A 31 -6.52 -23.50 -3.14
N VAL A 32 -5.54 -22.80 -3.69
CA VAL A 32 -5.26 -21.39 -3.36
C VAL A 32 -5.43 -20.47 -4.57
N VAL A 33 -5.12 -20.97 -5.77
CA VAL A 33 -5.20 -20.19 -7.01
C VAL A 33 -6.04 -20.92 -8.04
N GLN A 34 -6.96 -20.22 -8.67
CA GLN A 34 -7.68 -20.71 -9.84
C GLN A 34 -7.30 -19.87 -11.06
N ILE A 35 -7.00 -20.55 -12.16
CA ILE A 35 -6.67 -19.94 -13.44
C ILE A 35 -7.77 -20.32 -14.44
N GLU A 36 -8.44 -19.32 -14.99
CA GLU A 36 -9.47 -19.47 -16.01
C GLU A 36 -8.92 -19.01 -17.37
N LEU A 37 -9.04 -19.88 -18.38
CA LEU A 37 -8.44 -19.66 -19.69
C LEU A 37 -9.51 -19.45 -20.76
N LYS A 38 -9.18 -18.63 -21.75
CA LYS A 38 -10.03 -18.36 -22.91
C LYS A 38 -9.22 -18.40 -24.20
N THR A 39 -9.92 -18.60 -25.32
CA THR A 39 -9.33 -18.45 -26.64
C THR A 39 -8.94 -16.99 -26.88
N LEU A 40 -7.97 -16.75 -27.77
CA LEU A 40 -7.38 -15.42 -28.03
C LEU A 40 -8.44 -14.34 -28.33
N GLU A 41 -9.50 -14.69 -29.06
CA GLU A 41 -10.57 -13.77 -29.47
C GLU A 41 -11.52 -13.39 -28.34
N VAL A 42 -11.54 -14.16 -27.26
CA VAL A 42 -12.47 -13.93 -26.15
C VAL A 42 -11.83 -12.97 -25.14
N PRO A 43 -12.49 -11.85 -24.81
CA PRO A 43 -11.99 -10.92 -23.79
C PRO A 43 -11.90 -11.58 -22.41
N THR A 44 -10.86 -11.23 -21.64
CA THR A 44 -10.65 -11.73 -20.26
C THR A 44 -11.81 -11.40 -19.32
N VAL A 45 -12.60 -10.36 -19.64
CA VAL A 45 -13.83 -10.01 -18.92
C VAL A 45 -14.83 -11.17 -18.88
N LYS A 46 -14.94 -11.96 -19.95
CA LYS A 46 -15.83 -13.13 -19.95
C LYS A 46 -15.37 -14.20 -18.97
N ALA A 47 -14.05 -14.39 -18.81
CA ALA A 47 -13.49 -15.29 -17.81
C ALA A 47 -13.77 -14.80 -16.38
N MET A 48 -13.65 -13.50 -16.13
CA MET A 48 -13.97 -12.92 -14.82
C MET A 48 -15.45 -13.09 -14.48
N LYS A 49 -16.34 -12.83 -15.45
CA LYS A 49 -17.78 -13.05 -15.30
C LYS A 49 -18.09 -14.52 -14.98
N GLN A 50 -17.48 -15.46 -15.68
CA GLN A 50 -17.64 -16.89 -15.41
C GLN A 50 -17.24 -17.28 -13.97
N ILE A 51 -16.14 -16.72 -13.44
CA ILE A 51 -15.74 -16.95 -12.05
C ILE A 51 -16.80 -16.42 -11.07
N ILE A 52 -17.35 -15.24 -11.34
CA ILE A 52 -18.39 -14.62 -10.51
C ILE A 52 -19.69 -15.44 -10.57
N ASP A 53 -20.08 -15.90 -11.76
CA ASP A 53 -21.24 -16.77 -11.96
C ASP A 53 -21.05 -18.07 -11.18
N TYR A 54 -19.88 -18.72 -11.27
CA TYR A 54 -19.58 -19.93 -10.49
C TYR A 54 -19.65 -19.70 -8.99
N LYS A 55 -19.20 -18.54 -8.49
CA LYS A 55 -19.29 -18.19 -7.05
C LYS A 55 -20.72 -17.89 -6.60
N SER A 56 -21.60 -17.48 -7.52
CA SER A 56 -22.98 -17.08 -7.21
C SER A 56 -23.97 -18.22 -7.36
N ASP A 57 -23.58 -19.31 -8.04
CA ASP A 57 -24.42 -20.49 -8.28
C ASP A 57 -24.78 -21.21 -6.96
N PRO A 58 -26.06 -21.57 -6.73
CA PRO A 58 -26.47 -22.39 -5.60
C PRO A 58 -25.73 -23.74 -5.57
N GLY A 59 -25.10 -24.07 -4.45
CA GLY A 59 -24.34 -25.31 -4.31
C GLY A 59 -22.95 -25.26 -4.96
N ASN A 60 -22.40 -24.06 -5.22
CA ASN A 60 -21.02 -23.92 -5.66
C ASN A 60 -20.01 -24.50 -4.66
N GLY A 61 -18.87 -24.96 -5.19
CA GLY A 61 -17.81 -25.53 -4.36
C GLY A 61 -17.13 -24.53 -3.41
N TYR A 62 -17.19 -23.23 -3.67
CA TYR A 62 -16.44 -22.22 -2.90
C TYR A 62 -16.96 -21.99 -1.47
N THR A 63 -18.14 -22.51 -1.13
CA THR A 63 -18.71 -22.36 0.22
C THR A 63 -18.55 -23.61 1.08
N ASN A 64 -18.78 -24.79 0.49
CA ASN A 64 -18.94 -26.05 1.24
C ASN A 64 -17.85 -27.10 0.96
N THR A 65 -16.80 -26.75 0.21
CA THR A 65 -15.68 -27.66 -0.11
C THR A 65 -14.34 -26.99 0.17
N LEU A 66 -13.23 -27.69 -0.09
CA LEU A 66 -11.88 -27.11 0.02
C LEU A 66 -11.68 -25.86 -0.85
N LEU A 67 -12.52 -25.62 -1.87
CA LEU A 67 -12.44 -24.38 -2.67
C LEU A 67 -12.74 -23.11 -1.86
N CYS A 68 -13.23 -23.20 -0.62
CA CYS A 68 -13.38 -22.05 0.27
C CYS A 68 -12.04 -21.37 0.63
N PHE A 69 -10.92 -22.09 0.48
CA PHE A 69 -9.58 -21.55 0.70
C PHE A 69 -9.01 -20.76 -0.49
N MET A 70 -9.75 -20.65 -1.60
CA MET A 70 -9.33 -19.89 -2.77
C MET A 70 -8.97 -18.45 -2.39
N GLN A 71 -7.77 -18.00 -2.73
CA GLN A 71 -7.29 -16.65 -2.43
C GLN A 71 -7.20 -15.78 -3.68
N LEU A 72 -6.78 -16.37 -4.80
CA LEU A 72 -6.41 -15.62 -5.99
C LEU A 72 -7.05 -16.23 -7.24
N PHE A 73 -7.57 -15.36 -8.09
CA PHE A 73 -8.02 -15.71 -9.42
C PHE A 73 -7.09 -15.11 -10.46
N ILE A 74 -6.77 -15.89 -11.49
CA ILE A 74 -6.01 -15.46 -12.66
C ILE A 74 -6.87 -15.75 -13.88
N VAL A 75 -6.97 -14.79 -14.78
CA VAL A 75 -7.71 -14.93 -16.04
C VAL A 75 -6.78 -14.63 -17.19
N SER A 76 -6.80 -15.44 -18.24
CA SER A 76 -5.98 -15.19 -19.42
C SER A 76 -6.65 -15.64 -20.71
N ASN A 77 -6.45 -14.88 -21.77
CA ASN A 77 -6.69 -15.31 -23.15
C ASN A 77 -5.38 -15.48 -23.92
N ARG A 78 -4.28 -15.77 -23.22
CA ARG A 78 -2.88 -15.82 -23.67
C ARG A 78 -2.23 -14.45 -23.92
N SER A 79 -2.89 -13.55 -24.64
CA SER A 79 -2.32 -12.22 -24.95
C SER A 79 -2.51 -11.20 -23.82
N ASN A 80 -3.55 -11.37 -23.01
CA ASN A 80 -3.84 -10.53 -21.85
C ASN A 80 -4.09 -11.41 -20.63
N THR A 81 -3.29 -11.21 -19.58
CA THR A 81 -3.38 -11.92 -18.32
C THR A 81 -3.64 -10.94 -17.20
N ARG A 82 -4.64 -11.23 -16.38
CA ARG A 82 -5.04 -10.41 -15.23
C ARG A 82 -5.23 -11.28 -14.00
N TYR A 83 -5.15 -10.67 -12.83
CA TYR A 83 -5.38 -11.35 -11.55
C TYR A 83 -6.15 -10.47 -10.57
N PHE A 84 -6.87 -11.11 -9.66
CA PHE A 84 -7.64 -10.43 -8.61
C PHE A 84 -7.82 -11.34 -7.39
N ALA A 85 -8.00 -10.73 -6.22
CA ALA A 85 -8.22 -11.45 -4.98
C ALA A 85 -9.66 -11.96 -4.86
N ASN A 86 -9.82 -13.12 -4.23
CA ASN A 86 -11.12 -13.71 -3.93
C ASN A 86 -11.84 -12.86 -2.88
N ASN A 87 -12.92 -12.20 -3.29
CA ASN A 87 -13.74 -11.35 -2.44
C ASN A 87 -15.22 -11.76 -2.49
N ARG A 88 -16.03 -11.12 -1.63
CA ARG A 88 -17.49 -11.23 -1.70
C ARG A 88 -18.05 -10.47 -2.92
N PRO A 89 -19.19 -10.92 -3.49
CA PRO A 89 -19.83 -10.27 -4.64
C PRO A 89 -19.98 -8.75 -4.52
N GLN A 90 -20.34 -8.24 -3.35
CA GLN A 90 -20.49 -6.82 -3.05
C GLN A 90 -19.24 -5.96 -3.28
N HIS A 91 -18.04 -6.56 -3.27
CA HIS A 91 -16.79 -5.86 -3.54
C HIS A 91 -16.40 -5.88 -5.01
N PHE A 92 -17.15 -6.59 -5.86
CA PHE A 92 -17.05 -6.51 -7.30
C PHE A 92 -18.09 -5.50 -7.79
N ALA A 93 -17.68 -4.24 -7.92
CA ALA A 93 -18.56 -3.23 -8.49
C ALA A 93 -18.63 -3.41 -10.02
N PHE A 94 -19.82 -3.72 -10.54
CA PHE A 94 -20.14 -3.66 -11.96
C PHE A 94 -20.65 -2.25 -12.26
N ASN A 95 -19.74 -1.31 -12.49
CA ASN A 95 -20.16 0.01 -12.95
C ASN A 95 -20.68 -0.09 -14.40
N ALA A 96 -21.42 0.91 -14.86
CA ALA A 96 -21.95 1.01 -16.23
C ALA A 96 -20.88 0.85 -17.33
N ASP A 97 -19.60 1.03 -16.97
CA ASP A 97 -18.42 0.86 -17.84
C ASP A 97 -17.69 -0.50 -17.68
N GLU A 98 -18.30 -1.50 -17.03
CA GLU A 98 -17.71 -2.84 -16.79
C GLU A 98 -16.31 -2.83 -16.13
N GLN A 99 -15.99 -1.79 -15.34
CA GLN A 99 -14.71 -1.69 -14.65
C GLN A 99 -14.69 -2.57 -13.40
N PHE A 100 -14.29 -3.83 -13.58
CA PHE A 100 -13.99 -4.73 -12.48
C PHE A 100 -12.86 -4.15 -11.62
N LEU A 101 -13.17 -3.83 -10.37
CA LEU A 101 -12.20 -3.38 -9.39
C LEU A 101 -12.23 -4.28 -8.14
N PRO A 102 -11.05 -4.71 -7.63
CA PRO A 102 -9.71 -4.52 -8.17
C PRO A 102 -9.26 -5.71 -9.04
N VAL A 103 -8.99 -5.46 -10.32
CA VAL A 103 -8.35 -6.41 -11.24
C VAL A 103 -7.04 -5.80 -11.74
N TYR A 104 -5.96 -6.58 -11.69
CA TYR A 104 -4.62 -6.09 -11.97
C TYR A 104 -3.93 -6.85 -13.10
N GLN A 105 -2.99 -6.17 -13.74
CA GLN A 105 -2.00 -6.80 -14.63
C GLN A 105 -0.65 -6.78 -13.93
N TRP A 106 0.13 -7.84 -14.14
CA TRP A 106 1.50 -7.87 -13.64
C TRP A 106 2.37 -6.85 -14.39
N ALA A 107 3.44 -6.42 -13.75
CA ALA A 107 4.39 -5.49 -14.32
C ALA A 107 5.80 -5.78 -13.82
N THR A 108 6.79 -5.36 -14.59
CA THR A 108 8.19 -5.29 -14.18
C THR A 108 8.43 -4.11 -13.22
N GLU A 109 9.63 -4.05 -12.65
CA GLU A 109 10.05 -3.00 -11.71
C GLU A 109 10.00 -1.58 -12.30
N ASP A 110 10.24 -1.46 -13.61
CA ASP A 110 10.07 -0.22 -14.38
C ASP A 110 8.61 0.05 -14.79
N ASN A 111 7.65 -0.64 -14.17
CA ASN A 111 6.21 -0.53 -14.38
C ASN A 111 5.69 -0.93 -15.77
N ARG A 112 6.51 -1.58 -16.62
CA ARG A 112 6.04 -2.11 -17.91
C ARG A 112 5.14 -3.34 -17.73
N LYS A 113 4.02 -3.38 -18.46
CA LYS A 113 3.03 -4.45 -18.34
C LYS A 113 3.53 -5.78 -18.89
N VAL A 114 3.29 -6.84 -18.13
CA VAL A 114 3.50 -8.23 -18.53
C VAL A 114 2.13 -8.86 -18.79
N ALA A 115 1.71 -8.80 -20.05
CA ALA A 115 0.37 -9.23 -20.45
C ALA A 115 0.33 -10.69 -20.96
N HIS A 116 1.39 -11.13 -21.63
CA HIS A 116 1.45 -12.46 -22.23
C HIS A 116 1.55 -13.55 -21.15
N LEU A 117 0.77 -14.62 -21.30
CA LEU A 117 0.65 -15.68 -20.28
C LEU A 117 1.99 -16.34 -19.95
N ASP A 118 2.83 -16.62 -20.95
CA ASP A 118 4.11 -17.31 -20.74
C ASP A 118 5.06 -16.48 -19.86
N GLU A 119 5.23 -15.19 -20.18
CA GLU A 119 6.06 -14.28 -19.38
C GLU A 119 5.46 -14.01 -17.99
N PHE A 120 4.13 -13.94 -17.91
CA PHE A 120 3.43 -13.84 -16.63
C PHE A 120 3.69 -15.09 -15.78
N ALA A 121 3.62 -16.28 -16.35
CA ALA A 121 3.84 -17.54 -15.63
C ALA A 121 5.26 -17.63 -15.07
N ASP A 122 6.27 -17.27 -15.87
CA ASP A 122 7.67 -17.26 -15.44
C ASP A 122 7.90 -16.31 -14.25
N LYS A 123 7.27 -15.14 -14.27
CA LYS A 123 7.47 -14.11 -13.23
C LYS A 123 6.60 -14.33 -12.00
N PHE A 124 5.34 -14.71 -12.17
CA PHE A 124 4.32 -14.73 -11.12
C PHE A 124 4.07 -16.13 -10.54
N LEU A 125 4.07 -17.16 -11.40
CA LEU A 125 3.70 -18.53 -11.01
C LEU A 125 4.88 -19.39 -10.57
N ALA A 126 6.11 -18.87 -10.62
CA ALA A 126 7.27 -19.49 -9.99
C ALA A 126 6.98 -19.79 -8.51
N LYS A 127 7.27 -21.00 -8.04
CA LYS A 127 6.84 -21.53 -6.73
C LYS A 127 7.09 -20.56 -5.57
N CYS A 128 8.31 -20.03 -5.46
CA CYS A 128 8.67 -19.08 -4.41
C CYS A 128 7.92 -17.75 -4.56
N THR A 129 7.85 -17.19 -5.77
CA THR A 129 7.12 -15.94 -6.02
C THR A 129 5.63 -16.07 -5.70
N LEU A 130 4.99 -17.17 -6.12
CA LEU A 130 3.59 -17.42 -5.79
C LEU A 130 3.39 -17.60 -4.28
N GLY A 131 4.29 -18.33 -3.61
CA GLY A 131 4.28 -18.47 -2.16
C GLY A 131 4.39 -17.13 -1.43
N GLU A 132 5.31 -16.27 -1.85
CA GLU A 132 5.44 -14.90 -1.34
C GLU A 132 4.19 -14.07 -1.63
N MET A 133 3.62 -14.19 -2.84
CA MET A 133 2.44 -13.44 -3.22
C MET A 133 1.28 -13.70 -2.26
N ILE A 134 0.97 -14.97 -2.02
CA ILE A 134 -0.13 -15.38 -1.14
C ILE A 134 0.18 -15.05 0.32
N SER A 135 1.38 -15.36 0.81
CA SER A 135 1.69 -15.25 2.25
C SER A 135 2.11 -13.85 2.70
N ARG A 136 2.76 -13.07 1.83
CA ARG A 136 3.39 -11.77 2.16
C ARG A 136 2.75 -10.58 1.47
N TYR A 137 2.12 -10.74 0.30
CA TYR A 137 1.65 -9.61 -0.51
C TYR A 137 0.13 -9.57 -0.69
N MET A 138 -0.60 -10.37 0.08
CA MET A 138 -2.04 -10.21 0.29
C MET A 138 -2.30 -9.56 1.67
N VAL A 139 -3.29 -8.69 1.73
CA VAL A 139 -3.69 -7.96 2.93
C VAL A 139 -5.18 -8.11 3.13
N LEU A 140 -5.58 -8.63 4.28
CA LEU A 140 -6.98 -8.61 4.71
C LEU A 140 -7.27 -7.26 5.37
N VAL A 141 -8.12 -6.45 4.73
CA VAL A 141 -8.68 -5.24 5.32
C VAL A 141 -9.90 -5.68 6.12
N GLU A 142 -9.72 -5.81 7.44
CA GLU A 142 -10.72 -6.44 8.29
C GLU A 142 -11.98 -5.57 8.43
N SER A 143 -11.87 -4.24 8.37
CA SER A 143 -13.02 -3.33 8.45
C SER A 143 -13.98 -3.51 7.29
N GLU A 144 -13.45 -3.82 6.12
CA GLU A 144 -14.22 -4.08 4.91
C GLU A 144 -14.51 -5.57 4.68
N GLN A 145 -13.90 -6.47 5.47
CA GLN A 145 -13.86 -7.92 5.19
C GLN A 145 -13.40 -8.21 3.76
N LYS A 146 -12.37 -7.47 3.32
CA LYS A 146 -11.92 -7.44 1.93
C LYS A 146 -10.46 -7.87 1.84
N LEU A 147 -10.21 -8.86 0.99
CA LEU A 147 -8.88 -9.31 0.67
C LEU A 147 -8.32 -8.45 -0.48
N MET A 148 -7.24 -7.75 -0.21
CA MET A 148 -6.48 -7.00 -1.20
C MET A 148 -5.23 -7.77 -1.59
N VAL A 149 -4.86 -7.66 -2.85
CA VAL A 149 -3.59 -8.17 -3.37
C VAL A 149 -2.75 -6.97 -3.78
N MET A 150 -1.50 -6.90 -3.31
CA MET A 150 -0.62 -5.78 -3.63
C MET A 150 -0.33 -5.73 -5.14
N ARG A 151 -0.26 -4.51 -5.67
CA ARG A 151 0.10 -4.23 -7.06
C ARG A 151 1.62 -4.38 -7.24
N PRO A 152 2.12 -4.66 -8.46
CA PRO A 152 3.54 -4.93 -8.68
C PRO A 152 4.46 -3.83 -8.14
N TYR A 153 4.15 -2.56 -8.40
CA TYR A 153 4.93 -1.42 -7.91
C TYR A 153 4.98 -1.31 -6.38
N GLN A 154 3.95 -1.80 -5.67
CA GLN A 154 3.93 -1.85 -4.21
C GLN A 154 4.85 -2.96 -3.71
N ILE A 155 4.83 -4.11 -4.38
CA ILE A 155 5.71 -5.25 -4.08
C ILE A 155 7.18 -4.86 -4.29
N TYR A 156 7.52 -4.25 -5.43
CA TYR A 156 8.89 -3.81 -5.69
C TYR A 156 9.35 -2.72 -4.71
N ALA A 157 8.49 -1.79 -4.32
CA ALA A 157 8.81 -0.81 -3.27
C ALA A 157 9.15 -1.49 -1.93
N VAL A 158 8.37 -2.50 -1.52
CA VAL A 158 8.66 -3.28 -0.31
C VAL A 158 9.99 -4.02 -0.44
N LYS A 159 10.22 -4.72 -1.57
CA LYS A 159 11.46 -5.45 -1.82
C LYS A 159 12.67 -4.52 -1.77
N ALA A 160 12.60 -3.35 -2.41
CA ALA A 160 13.66 -2.37 -2.40
C ALA A 160 14.00 -1.84 -0.98
N ILE A 161 13.00 -1.66 -0.11
CA ILE A 161 13.23 -1.30 1.31
C ILE A 161 13.93 -2.44 2.06
N VAL A 162 13.42 -3.66 1.95
CA VAL A 162 13.99 -4.84 2.62
C VAL A 162 15.43 -5.08 2.16
N ASP A 163 15.70 -4.96 0.86
CA ASP A 163 17.04 -5.10 0.29
C ASP A 163 17.98 -3.97 0.75
N CYS A 164 17.48 -2.74 0.85
CA CYS A 164 18.25 -1.61 1.40
C CYS A 164 18.64 -1.83 2.87
N ILE A 165 17.73 -2.40 3.67
CA ILE A 165 17.98 -2.78 5.06
C ILE A 165 19.03 -3.91 5.14
N HIS A 166 18.84 -4.97 4.36
CA HIS A 166 19.73 -6.13 4.38
C HIS A 166 21.16 -5.77 3.96
N GLN A 167 21.29 -4.98 2.88
CA GLN A 167 22.58 -4.52 2.37
C GLN A 167 23.14 -3.30 3.12
N ASN A 168 22.40 -2.78 4.10
CA ASN A 168 22.78 -1.60 4.90
C ASN A 168 23.13 -0.37 4.05
N ARG A 169 22.36 -0.11 2.98
CA ARG A 169 22.60 0.97 1.99
C ARG A 169 22.16 2.38 2.43
N GLY A 170 21.91 2.58 3.72
CA GLY A 170 21.47 3.87 4.27
C GLY A 170 19.95 4.08 4.23
N ASN A 171 19.54 5.33 4.09
CA ASN A 171 18.13 5.73 4.05
C ASN A 171 17.53 5.54 2.65
N GLY A 172 16.23 5.72 2.48
CA GLY A 172 15.62 5.76 1.15
C GLY A 172 14.22 6.37 1.12
N TYR A 173 13.71 6.70 -0.05
CA TYR A 173 12.31 7.09 -0.22
C TYR A 173 11.64 6.39 -1.39
N ILE A 174 10.32 6.26 -1.27
CA ILE A 174 9.42 5.69 -2.27
C ILE A 174 8.56 6.82 -2.82
N TRP A 175 8.70 7.08 -4.12
CA TRP A 175 7.90 8.08 -4.81
C TRP A 175 6.70 7.44 -5.50
N HIS A 176 5.57 7.40 -4.81
CA HIS A 176 4.34 6.79 -5.32
C HIS A 176 3.24 7.86 -5.35
N THR A 177 2.57 8.05 -6.47
CA THR A 177 1.56 9.13 -6.60
C THR A 177 0.45 9.05 -5.55
N THR A 178 -0.19 10.18 -5.23
CA THR A 178 -1.36 10.21 -4.33
C THR A 178 -2.47 9.29 -4.84
N GLY A 179 -3.12 8.55 -3.95
CA GLY A 179 -4.15 7.56 -4.31
C GLY A 179 -3.63 6.20 -4.80
N SER A 180 -2.30 6.01 -4.91
CA SER A 180 -1.71 4.72 -5.33
C SER A 180 -1.61 3.66 -4.23
N GLY A 181 -2.06 3.96 -3.01
CA GLY A 181 -2.01 3.03 -1.87
C GLY A 181 -0.69 3.04 -1.10
N LYS A 182 -0.10 4.22 -0.88
CA LYS A 182 1.14 4.38 -0.09
C LYS A 182 1.01 3.86 1.33
N THR A 183 -0.02 4.28 2.06
CA THR A 183 -0.31 3.86 3.44
C THR A 183 -0.36 2.35 3.62
N LEU A 184 -1.07 1.65 2.72
CA LEU A 184 -1.10 0.18 2.72
C LEU A 184 0.28 -0.42 2.48
N THR A 185 1.05 0.15 1.54
CA THR A 185 2.37 -0.34 1.15
C THR A 185 3.39 -0.13 2.27
N SER A 186 3.42 1.05 2.88
CA SER A 186 4.32 1.45 3.95
C SER A 186 4.03 0.68 5.24
N PHE A 187 2.74 0.51 5.57
CA PHE A 187 2.30 -0.36 6.65
C PHE A 187 2.71 -1.81 6.40
N LYS A 188 2.41 -2.38 5.22
CA LYS A 188 2.78 -3.76 4.92
C LYS A 188 4.29 -3.98 4.96
N ALA A 189 5.09 -3.04 4.43
CA ALA A 189 6.55 -3.06 4.55
C ALA A 189 6.99 -3.19 6.01
N SER A 190 6.42 -2.39 6.91
CA SER A 190 6.73 -2.47 8.35
C SER A 190 6.38 -3.82 8.96
N THR A 191 5.24 -4.41 8.62
CA THR A 191 4.84 -5.72 9.17
C THR A 191 5.76 -6.85 8.72
N LEU A 192 6.28 -6.77 7.48
CA LEU A 192 7.21 -7.77 6.95
C LEU A 192 8.59 -7.69 7.61
N LEU A 193 8.92 -6.58 8.26
CA LEU A 193 10.14 -6.43 9.05
C LEU A 193 10.03 -7.03 10.46
N LYS A 194 8.87 -7.56 10.85
CA LYS A 194 8.69 -8.21 12.16
C LYS A 194 9.60 -9.43 12.33
N ASP A 195 9.83 -10.18 11.25
CA ASP A 195 10.71 -11.35 11.25
C ASP A 195 12.14 -11.03 10.78
N ASN A 196 12.47 -9.76 10.58
CA ASN A 196 13.80 -9.36 10.09
C ASN A 196 14.80 -9.32 11.26
N SER A 197 15.79 -10.22 11.22
CA SER A 197 16.86 -10.34 12.23
C SER A 197 17.89 -9.22 12.18
N ASP A 198 17.97 -8.50 11.08
CA ASP A 198 19.00 -7.48 10.87
C ASP A 198 18.70 -6.18 11.63
N ILE A 199 17.48 -6.02 12.17
CA ILE A 199 17.04 -4.81 12.85
C ILE A 199 16.60 -5.12 14.29
N GLU A 200 16.73 -4.15 15.18
CA GLU A 200 16.25 -4.25 16.58
C GLU A 200 14.74 -4.02 16.63
N LYS A 201 14.26 -2.91 16.04
CA LYS A 201 12.83 -2.53 15.98
C LYS A 201 12.51 -1.77 14.70
N CYS A 202 11.25 -1.88 14.26
CA CYS A 202 10.69 -1.07 13.19
C CYS A 202 9.60 -0.15 13.74
N LEU A 203 9.72 1.15 13.55
CA LEU A 203 8.69 2.13 13.89
C LEU A 203 8.00 2.57 12.61
N PHE A 204 6.70 2.30 12.53
CA PHE A 204 5.84 2.85 11.49
C PHE A 204 5.24 4.16 12.00
N VAL A 205 5.67 5.27 11.40
CA VAL A 205 5.41 6.63 11.87
C VAL A 205 4.44 7.31 10.92
N VAL A 206 3.32 7.77 11.47
CA VAL A 206 2.23 8.41 10.71
C VAL A 206 1.98 9.83 11.22
N ASP A 207 1.53 10.74 10.36
CA ASP A 207 0.95 12.00 10.81
C ASP A 207 -0.56 11.85 10.96
N ARG A 208 -1.06 12.10 12.17
CA ARG A 208 -2.48 11.94 12.51
C ARG A 208 -3.41 12.81 11.66
N LYS A 209 -2.91 13.95 11.14
CA LYS A 209 -3.71 14.86 10.31
C LYS A 209 -4.07 14.23 8.96
N ASP A 210 -3.24 13.31 8.50
CA ASP A 210 -3.36 12.68 7.20
C ASP A 210 -4.04 11.30 7.29
N LEU A 211 -4.44 10.89 8.49
CA LEU A 211 -5.16 9.63 8.73
C LEU A 211 -6.66 9.87 8.78
N ASP A 212 -7.37 9.27 7.82
CA ASP A 212 -8.80 9.11 7.86
C ASP A 212 -9.26 8.15 8.97
N ARG A 213 -10.57 8.12 9.23
CA ARG A 213 -11.16 7.26 10.28
C ARG A 213 -10.87 5.78 10.04
N GLN A 214 -10.94 5.33 8.79
CA GLN A 214 -10.80 3.93 8.44
C GLN A 214 -9.38 3.42 8.70
N THR A 215 -8.38 4.19 8.28
CA THR A 215 -6.96 3.87 8.46
C THR A 215 -6.62 3.81 9.95
N ARG A 216 -7.19 4.70 10.77
CA ARG A 216 -7.05 4.66 12.24
C ARG A 216 -7.63 3.38 12.84
N GLU A 217 -8.81 2.95 12.39
CA GLU A 217 -9.44 1.71 12.84
C GLU A 217 -8.58 0.49 12.50
N GLU A 218 -8.05 0.40 11.28
CA GLU A 218 -7.14 -0.69 10.87
C GLU A 218 -5.86 -0.72 11.71
N PHE A 219 -5.23 0.44 11.97
CA PHE A 219 -4.04 0.50 12.81
C PHE A 219 -4.33 0.14 14.27
N ASN A 220 -5.48 0.53 14.80
CA ASN A 220 -5.88 0.14 16.15
C ASN A 220 -6.21 -1.36 16.27
N ARG A 221 -6.70 -2.02 15.20
CA ARG A 221 -6.85 -3.49 15.17
C ARG A 221 -5.50 -4.19 15.15
N PHE A 222 -4.53 -3.65 14.42
CA PHE A 222 -3.17 -4.18 14.44
C PHE A 222 -2.46 -3.97 15.77
N GLN A 223 -2.60 -2.77 16.36
CA GLN A 223 -1.99 -2.40 17.62
C GLN A 223 -2.88 -1.42 18.38
N GLU A 224 -3.53 -1.91 19.44
CA GLU A 224 -4.49 -1.13 20.22
C GLU A 224 -3.88 0.17 20.79
N GLY A 225 -4.65 1.26 20.66
CA GLY A 225 -4.32 2.60 21.18
C GLY A 225 -3.16 3.31 20.47
N CYS A 226 -2.68 2.79 19.33
CA CYS A 226 -1.45 3.32 18.71
C CYS A 226 -1.63 4.73 18.13
N VAL A 227 -2.82 5.05 17.61
CA VAL A 227 -3.12 6.33 16.93
C VAL A 227 -4.05 7.26 17.75
N GLU A 228 -4.34 6.92 19.02
CA GLU A 228 -5.30 7.69 19.83
C GLU A 228 -4.74 9.03 20.35
N GLU A 229 -5.67 9.96 20.65
CA GLU A 229 -5.41 11.33 21.13
C GLU A 229 -4.71 11.40 22.50
N ASN A 230 -4.98 10.42 23.37
CA ASN A 230 -4.39 10.41 24.70
C ASN A 230 -2.87 10.27 24.58
N THR A 231 -2.17 11.23 25.17
CA THR A 231 -0.71 11.47 25.17
C THR A 231 0.08 10.39 25.92
N ASN A 232 -0.23 9.11 25.69
CA ASN A 232 0.45 8.01 26.33
C ASN A 232 1.77 7.68 25.60
N THR A 233 2.67 8.67 25.52
CA THR A 233 4.06 8.50 25.07
C THR A 233 4.79 7.46 25.92
N GLU A 234 4.37 7.27 27.18
CA GLU A 234 4.87 6.21 28.06
C GLU A 234 4.64 4.82 27.47
N THR A 235 3.48 4.56 26.85
CA THR A 235 3.21 3.29 26.17
C THR A 235 4.12 3.08 24.98
N LEU A 236 4.40 4.14 24.20
CA LEU A 236 5.38 4.07 23.12
C LEU A 236 6.75 3.68 23.67
N VAL A 237 7.23 4.37 24.70
CA VAL A 237 8.55 4.11 25.32
C VAL A 237 8.62 2.69 25.88
N ARG A 238 7.57 2.24 26.59
CA ARG A 238 7.47 0.87 27.10
C ARG A 238 7.55 -0.17 25.98
N ARG A 239 6.81 0.02 24.88
CA ARG A 239 6.87 -0.88 23.71
C ARG A 239 8.24 -0.83 23.04
N MET A 240 8.88 0.34 22.96
CA MET A 240 10.23 0.48 22.43
C MET A 240 11.27 -0.28 23.28
N LEU A 241 11.09 -0.37 24.59
CA LEU A 241 12.00 -1.10 25.49
C LEU A 241 11.64 -2.59 25.64
N SER A 242 10.41 -2.97 25.28
CA SER A 242 9.92 -4.35 25.33
C SER A 242 10.69 -5.26 24.38
N THR A 243 10.97 -6.49 24.82
CA THR A 243 11.54 -7.55 23.98
C THR A 243 10.48 -8.48 23.41
N ASP A 244 9.18 -8.20 23.66
CA ASP A 244 8.09 -9.00 23.11
C ASP A 244 8.10 -8.91 21.57
N TYR A 245 7.90 -10.05 20.93
CA TYR A 245 7.71 -10.15 19.49
C TYR A 245 6.56 -9.26 19.00
N ALA A 246 5.50 -9.10 19.82
CA ALA A 246 4.40 -8.19 19.53
C ALA A 246 4.86 -6.73 19.35
N ASP A 247 5.90 -6.31 20.08
CA ASP A 247 6.43 -4.94 20.09
C ASP A 247 7.64 -4.75 19.16
N LYS A 248 7.92 -5.71 18.27
CA LYS A 248 9.01 -5.60 17.28
C LYS A 248 8.71 -4.52 16.23
N VAL A 249 7.45 -4.42 15.82
CA VAL A 249 6.93 -3.39 14.90
C VAL A 249 5.97 -2.53 15.69
N ILE A 250 6.23 -1.23 15.74
CA ILE A 250 5.45 -0.29 16.57
C ILE A 250 4.84 0.78 15.67
N VAL A 251 3.51 0.86 15.67
CA VAL A 251 2.80 1.98 15.05
C VAL A 251 2.77 3.16 16.02
N THR A 252 3.14 4.36 15.57
CA THR A 252 3.13 5.58 16.39
C THR A 252 2.92 6.83 15.55
N THR A 253 2.54 7.93 16.18
CA THR A 253 2.47 9.22 15.50
C THR A 253 3.81 9.96 15.59
N ILE A 254 4.06 10.82 14.61
CA ILE A 254 5.25 11.69 14.61
C ILE A 254 5.33 12.56 15.88
N GLN A 255 4.18 13.00 16.40
CA GLN A 255 4.14 13.82 17.62
C GLN A 255 4.51 13.02 18.88
N LYS A 256 4.05 11.77 19.02
CA LYS A 256 4.44 10.89 20.14
C LYS A 256 5.94 10.61 20.12
N LEU A 257 6.51 10.38 18.94
CA LEU A 257 7.95 10.16 18.77
C LEU A 257 8.75 11.43 19.13
N GLY A 258 8.32 12.60 18.67
CA GLY A 258 8.94 13.88 19.05
C GLY A 258 8.98 14.09 20.57
N LEU A 259 7.86 13.83 21.26
CA LEU A 259 7.78 13.92 22.73
C LEU A 259 8.65 12.89 23.46
N ALA A 260 8.90 11.71 22.86
CA ALA A 260 9.76 10.68 23.43
C ALA A 260 11.24 11.04 23.35
N LEU A 261 11.63 11.84 22.34
CA LEU A 261 13.00 12.27 22.08
C LEU A 261 13.31 13.68 22.62
N ASP A 262 12.31 14.35 23.21
CA ASP A 262 12.47 15.64 23.87
C ASP A 262 13.18 15.50 25.23
N GLY A 263 14.30 16.22 25.39
CA GLY A 263 15.08 16.25 26.62
C GLY A 263 14.44 17.09 27.75
N GLY A 264 13.47 17.96 27.42
CA GLY A 264 12.72 18.75 28.40
C GLY A 264 11.54 18.01 29.03
N ASN A 265 11.29 16.76 28.64
CA ASN A 265 10.15 15.99 29.12
C ASN A 265 10.34 15.57 30.58
N LYS A 266 9.38 15.93 31.46
CA LYS A 266 9.40 15.64 32.91
C LYS A 266 9.55 14.15 33.27
N ARG A 267 9.28 13.24 32.35
CA ARG A 267 9.38 11.78 32.56
C ARG A 267 10.68 11.17 32.04
N ASN A 268 11.61 11.98 31.53
CA ASN A 268 12.94 11.57 31.07
C ASN A 268 12.94 10.40 30.06
N TYR A 269 11.95 10.36 29.17
CA TYR A 269 11.81 9.27 28.18
C TYR A 269 13.07 9.09 27.32
N LYS A 270 13.71 10.20 26.94
CA LYS A 270 14.95 10.20 26.16
C LYS A 270 16.07 9.42 26.86
N GLU A 271 16.21 9.59 28.19
CA GLU A 271 17.21 8.86 28.98
C GLU A 271 16.90 7.35 29.03
N GLN A 272 15.61 6.99 29.17
CA GLN A 272 15.18 5.59 29.17
C GLN A 272 15.50 4.89 27.84
N LEU A 273 15.32 5.58 26.72
CA LEU A 273 15.57 5.06 25.37
C LEU A 273 17.07 4.95 25.03
N GLN A 274 17.98 5.41 25.90
CA GLN A 274 19.42 5.40 25.64
C GLN A 274 19.96 3.99 25.36
N ALA A 275 19.35 2.95 25.92
CA ALA A 275 19.70 1.55 25.65
C ALA A 275 19.54 1.15 24.17
N LEU A 276 18.72 1.88 23.41
CA LEU A 276 18.46 1.64 21.99
C LEU A 276 19.31 2.50 21.05
N ALA A 277 20.01 3.53 21.55
CA ALA A 277 20.77 4.48 20.72
C ALA A 277 21.80 3.79 19.80
N GLY A 278 22.46 2.74 20.30
CA GLY A 278 23.48 1.97 19.56
C GLY A 278 22.92 0.82 18.71
N LYS A 279 21.59 0.61 18.70
CA LYS A 279 20.90 -0.47 18.00
C LYS A 279 20.44 -0.02 16.60
N ARG A 280 20.21 -0.99 15.71
CA ARG A 280 19.75 -0.70 14.34
C ARG A 280 18.24 -0.63 14.30
N LEU A 281 17.68 0.58 14.34
CA LEU A 281 16.25 0.81 14.24
C LEU A 281 15.88 1.19 12.81
N VAL A 282 14.70 0.78 12.37
CA VAL A 282 14.11 1.22 11.10
C VAL A 282 12.92 2.12 11.39
N PHE A 283 12.83 3.25 10.69
CA PHE A 283 11.67 4.13 10.73
C PHE A 283 11.07 4.19 9.34
N ILE A 284 9.79 3.84 9.21
CA ILE A 284 9.03 3.95 7.96
C ILE A 284 7.98 5.05 8.17
N PHE A 285 8.07 6.11 7.39
CA PHE A 285 7.18 7.25 7.48
C PHE A 285 6.16 7.23 6.36
N ASP A 286 4.88 7.24 6.72
CA ASP A 286 3.80 7.43 5.78
C ASP A 286 3.59 8.92 5.48
N GLU A 287 3.29 9.24 4.22
CA GLU A 287 3.05 10.62 3.72
C GLU A 287 4.03 11.66 4.30
N CYS A 288 5.31 11.58 3.91
CA CYS A 288 6.33 12.51 4.35
C CYS A 288 6.03 13.94 3.87
N HIS A 289 5.43 14.76 4.74
CA HIS A 289 5.09 16.15 4.46
C HIS A 289 6.22 17.14 4.78
N ARG A 290 6.17 18.27 4.06
CA ARG A 290 7.21 19.31 4.01
C ARG A 290 7.52 20.01 5.35
N SER A 291 6.53 20.16 6.23
CA SER A 291 6.61 21.09 7.37
C SER A 291 7.03 20.49 8.71
N GLN A 292 6.90 19.18 8.92
CA GLN A 292 7.19 18.54 10.23
C GLN A 292 8.39 17.60 10.20
N PHE A 293 8.94 17.31 9.02
CA PHE A 293 9.89 16.22 8.87
C PHE A 293 11.34 16.61 9.23
N GLY A 294 11.80 17.82 8.88
CA GLY A 294 13.20 18.21 9.01
C GLY A 294 13.75 18.11 10.45
N GLU A 295 13.03 18.67 11.43
CA GLU A 295 13.47 18.68 12.82
C GLU A 295 13.37 17.30 13.48
N ASN A 296 12.28 16.56 13.24
CA ASN A 296 12.12 15.20 13.75
C ASN A 296 13.18 14.25 13.15
N HIS A 297 13.49 14.38 11.85
CA HIS A 297 14.54 13.60 11.20
C HIS A 297 15.90 13.82 11.86
N LYS A 298 16.29 15.08 12.09
CA LYS A 298 17.54 15.42 12.78
C LYS A 298 17.58 14.84 14.19
N ALA A 299 16.51 14.99 14.96
CA ALA A 299 16.42 14.46 16.32
C ALA A 299 16.57 12.93 16.35
N ILE A 300 15.90 12.22 15.44
CA ILE A 300 16.01 10.75 15.31
C ILE A 300 17.43 10.34 14.93
N LYS A 301 18.06 10.98 13.93
CA LYS A 301 19.42 10.64 13.52
C LYS A 301 20.48 10.96 14.57
N GLN A 302 20.30 12.04 15.33
CA GLN A 302 21.18 12.37 16.45
C GLN A 302 21.07 11.34 17.58
N PHE A 303 19.86 10.91 17.90
CA PHE A 303 19.64 9.98 19.01
C PHE A 303 19.90 8.51 18.62
N PHE A 304 19.52 8.11 17.42
CA PHE A 304 19.73 6.77 16.85
C PHE A 304 20.65 6.84 15.62
N PRO A 305 21.98 6.98 15.79
CA PRO A 305 22.92 7.14 14.67
C PRO A 305 22.85 6.00 13.65
N LYS A 306 22.60 4.76 14.11
CA LYS A 306 22.47 3.57 13.24
C LYS A 306 21.06 3.38 12.65
N ALA A 307 20.15 4.33 12.85
CA ALA A 307 18.82 4.22 12.27
C ALA A 307 18.83 4.39 10.74
N GLN A 308 18.01 3.59 10.07
CA GLN A 308 17.64 3.75 8.65
C GLN A 308 16.22 4.31 8.56
N LEU A 309 16.06 5.36 7.77
CA LEU A 309 14.78 6.07 7.61
C LEU A 309 14.28 5.87 6.19
N PHE A 310 13.02 5.46 6.06
CA PHE A 310 12.33 5.25 4.79
C PHE A 310 11.08 6.13 4.72
N GLY A 311 10.96 6.91 3.66
CA GLY A 311 9.82 7.83 3.48
C GLY A 311 8.96 7.45 2.29
N PHE A 312 7.64 7.48 2.46
CA PHE A 312 6.68 7.39 1.36
C PHE A 312 6.15 8.79 1.05
N THR A 313 6.18 9.21 -0.22
CA THR A 313 5.65 10.51 -0.63
C THR A 313 5.08 10.48 -2.04
N GLY A 314 3.97 11.21 -2.24
CA GLY A 314 3.44 11.50 -3.58
C GLY A 314 4.00 12.76 -4.21
N THR A 315 4.60 13.63 -3.41
CA THR A 315 5.05 14.98 -3.81
C THR A 315 6.47 15.25 -3.30
N PRO A 316 7.47 14.52 -3.81
CA PRO A 316 8.86 14.74 -3.43
C PRO A 316 9.27 16.21 -3.66
N ILE A 317 10.12 16.69 -2.75
CA ILE A 317 10.74 18.01 -2.83
C ILE A 317 12.01 17.87 -3.64
N PHE A 318 12.05 18.55 -4.77
CA PHE A 318 13.20 18.72 -5.66
C PHE A 318 13.73 20.15 -5.52
N GLU A 319 14.93 20.42 -6.04
CA GLU A 319 15.52 21.76 -6.02
C GLU A 319 14.56 22.82 -6.61
N ASP A 320 13.88 22.49 -7.72
CA ASP A 320 12.94 23.39 -8.41
C ASP A 320 11.71 23.79 -7.58
N ASN A 321 11.29 22.96 -6.61
CA ASN A 321 10.08 23.19 -5.81
C ASN A 321 10.39 23.39 -4.31
N ALA A 322 11.66 23.55 -3.95
CA ALA A 322 12.14 23.78 -2.60
C ALA A 322 11.90 25.21 -2.08
N ASN A 323 11.59 26.17 -2.97
CA ASN A 323 11.42 27.57 -2.60
C ASN A 323 10.15 27.79 -1.76
N TYR A 324 10.27 28.50 -0.63
CA TYR A 324 9.14 29.07 0.07
C TYR A 324 9.46 30.46 0.64
N LYS A 325 8.42 31.31 0.70
CA LYS A 325 8.53 32.61 1.36
C LYS A 325 8.10 32.45 2.81
N ARG A 326 8.97 32.83 3.75
CA ARG A 326 8.56 33.04 5.15
C ARG A 326 7.60 34.23 5.21
N VAL A 327 6.71 34.22 6.21
CA VAL A 327 5.74 35.30 6.46
C VAL A 327 6.44 36.66 6.66
N ASP A 328 7.71 36.64 7.08
CA ASP A 328 8.55 37.81 7.33
C ASP A 328 9.32 38.32 6.09
N GLY A 329 9.04 37.77 4.90
CA GLY A 329 9.66 38.20 3.64
C GLY A 329 11.05 37.60 3.35
N GLU A 330 11.60 36.80 4.26
CA GLU A 330 12.82 36.00 4.01
C GLU A 330 12.52 34.81 3.08
N GLU A 331 13.35 34.63 2.04
CA GLU A 331 13.34 33.41 1.22
C GLU A 331 14.03 32.28 1.97
N GLY A 332 13.28 31.19 2.21
CA GLY A 332 13.79 29.96 2.78
C GLY A 332 13.73 28.82 1.76
N TYR A 333 14.64 27.86 1.90
CA TYR A 333 14.65 26.65 1.08
C TYR A 333 14.25 25.45 1.94
N TYR A 334 13.31 24.64 1.46
CA TYR A 334 13.07 23.33 2.02
C TYR A 334 14.28 22.43 1.73
N VAL A 335 14.63 21.59 2.70
CA VAL A 335 15.53 20.47 2.44
C VAL A 335 14.83 19.51 1.48
N THR A 336 15.52 19.11 0.41
CA THR A 336 14.97 18.21 -0.61
C THR A 336 14.68 16.83 -0.02
N THR A 337 13.75 16.09 -0.64
CA THR A 337 13.47 14.71 -0.20
C THR A 337 14.71 13.83 -0.32
N GLN A 338 15.54 14.07 -1.33
CA GLN A 338 16.79 13.36 -1.53
C GLN A 338 17.83 13.69 -0.44
N GLU A 339 17.96 14.94 0.02
CA GLU A 339 18.87 15.26 1.12
C GLU A 339 18.44 14.59 2.44
N ILE A 340 17.14 14.47 2.68
CA ILE A 340 16.59 13.84 3.89
C ILE A 340 16.74 12.31 3.85
N PHE A 341 16.33 11.69 2.74
CA PHE A 341 16.22 10.23 2.62
C PHE A 341 17.30 9.59 1.76
N GLN A 342 18.22 10.37 1.21
CA GLN A 342 19.39 9.96 0.43
C GLN A 342 19.07 9.44 -0.98
N GLN A 343 18.33 8.35 -1.12
CA GLN A 343 18.13 7.68 -2.41
C GLN A 343 16.67 7.37 -2.71
N GLN A 344 16.28 7.51 -3.98
CA GLN A 344 15.00 7.01 -4.46
C GLN A 344 15.10 5.50 -4.64
N LEU A 345 14.34 4.72 -3.87
CA LEU A 345 14.35 3.27 -3.96
C LEU A 345 13.41 2.73 -5.04
N HIS A 346 12.27 3.39 -5.25
CA HIS A 346 11.29 3.01 -6.27
C HIS A 346 10.39 4.19 -6.61
N ALA A 347 9.90 4.26 -7.85
CA ALA A 347 8.93 5.27 -8.29
C ALA A 347 7.73 4.68 -9.04
N TYR A 348 6.56 5.24 -8.77
CA TYR A 348 5.30 5.00 -9.48
C TYR A 348 4.55 6.35 -9.57
N THR A 349 4.79 7.06 -10.67
CA THR A 349 4.35 8.44 -10.89
C THR A 349 2.89 8.50 -11.32
N ILE A 350 2.36 9.72 -11.42
CA ILE A 350 1.00 9.94 -11.90
C ILE A 350 0.78 9.50 -13.35
N THR A 351 1.81 9.56 -14.19
CA THR A 351 1.75 9.09 -15.58
C THR A 351 1.45 7.59 -15.62
N HIS A 352 2.21 6.78 -14.87
CA HIS A 352 1.94 5.35 -14.72
C HIS A 352 0.54 5.09 -14.16
N ALA A 353 0.13 5.86 -13.15
CA ALA A 353 -1.17 5.67 -12.52
C ALA A 353 -2.38 5.95 -13.42
N ILE A 354 -2.26 6.96 -14.29
CA ILE A 354 -3.28 7.28 -15.29
C ILE A 354 -3.29 6.24 -16.42
N GLU A 355 -2.12 5.82 -16.91
CA GLU A 355 -1.98 4.76 -17.92
C GLU A 355 -2.60 3.44 -17.45
N ASP A 356 -2.37 3.10 -16.17
CA ASP A 356 -2.89 1.91 -15.52
C ASP A 356 -4.38 1.98 -15.16
N LYS A 357 -5.01 3.15 -15.32
CA LYS A 357 -6.37 3.46 -14.83
C LYS A 357 -6.52 3.22 -13.33
N ASN A 358 -5.42 3.32 -12.58
CA ASN A 358 -5.39 3.20 -11.13
C ASN A 358 -5.77 4.52 -10.42
N VAL A 359 -5.68 5.65 -11.14
CA VAL A 359 -6.06 7.01 -10.68
C VAL A 359 -6.82 7.72 -11.80
N LEU A 360 -7.80 8.55 -11.45
CA LEU A 360 -8.58 9.33 -12.40
C LEU A 360 -7.75 10.47 -13.04
N ARG A 361 -8.10 10.83 -14.27
CA ARG A 361 -7.49 11.98 -14.96
C ARG A 361 -8.03 13.29 -14.38
N PHE A 362 -7.23 14.34 -14.49
CA PHE A 362 -7.69 15.70 -14.17
C PHE A 362 -8.32 16.35 -15.39
N ASN A 363 -9.46 16.98 -15.19
CA ASN A 363 -9.98 18.00 -16.09
C ASN A 363 -9.76 19.36 -15.43
N ILE A 364 -8.91 20.21 -16.01
CA ILE A 364 -8.55 21.51 -15.44
C ILE A 364 -9.19 22.60 -16.29
N ASP A 365 -10.14 23.30 -15.69
CA ASP A 365 -10.84 24.42 -16.30
C ASP A 365 -10.52 25.72 -15.55
N TYR A 366 -10.16 26.76 -16.30
CA TYR A 366 -9.93 28.08 -15.74
C TYR A 366 -11.18 28.92 -15.88
N TYR A 367 -11.82 29.24 -14.76
CA TYR A 367 -12.90 30.21 -14.74
C TYR A 367 -12.35 31.62 -14.54
N LYS A 368 -12.68 32.51 -15.47
CA LYS A 368 -12.43 33.95 -15.33
C LYS A 368 -13.78 34.66 -15.23
N PRO A 369 -14.15 35.24 -14.07
CA PRO A 369 -15.40 35.98 -13.96
C PRO A 369 -15.39 37.21 -14.85
N GLU A 370 -16.54 37.55 -15.42
CA GLU A 370 -16.76 38.86 -16.04
C GLU A 370 -16.96 39.91 -14.93
N GLY A 371 -15.97 40.79 -14.74
CA GLY A 371 -16.00 41.88 -13.75
C GLY A 371 -15.06 41.69 -12.56
N MET A 372 -14.98 42.70 -11.68
CA MET A 372 -14.21 42.63 -10.42
C MET A 372 -14.96 41.79 -9.38
N VAL A 373 -14.69 40.49 -9.36
CA VAL A 373 -15.24 39.58 -8.34
C VAL A 373 -14.18 39.34 -7.26
N LYS A 374 -14.55 39.54 -6.00
CA LYS A 374 -13.69 39.20 -4.87
C LYS A 374 -13.52 37.68 -4.80
N ILE A 375 -12.30 37.21 -5.01
CA ILE A 375 -11.94 35.78 -4.90
C ILE A 375 -12.37 35.27 -3.52
N GLY A 376 -13.16 34.19 -3.50
CA GLY A 376 -13.66 33.57 -2.28
C GLY A 376 -14.97 34.13 -1.70
N GLY A 377 -15.55 35.19 -2.30
CA GLY A 377 -16.88 35.70 -1.96
C GLY A 377 -18.01 34.83 -2.51
N ASP A 378 -19.25 35.05 -2.05
CA ASP A 378 -20.39 34.19 -2.40
C ASP A 378 -20.67 34.17 -3.90
N VAL A 379 -20.61 35.31 -4.58
CA VAL A 379 -20.79 35.42 -6.04
C VAL A 379 -19.77 34.58 -6.81
N HIS A 380 -18.51 34.56 -6.38
CA HIS A 380 -17.47 33.71 -6.97
C HIS A 380 -17.77 32.23 -6.74
N ARG A 381 -18.23 31.85 -5.54
CA ARG A 381 -18.57 30.45 -5.23
C ARG A 381 -19.78 29.97 -6.03
N PHE A 382 -20.84 30.79 -6.11
CA PHE A 382 -22.03 30.47 -6.90
C PHE A 382 -21.70 30.33 -8.39
N ALA A 383 -20.91 31.24 -8.96
CA ALA A 383 -20.49 31.15 -10.35
C ALA A 383 -19.65 29.90 -10.64
N VAL A 384 -18.76 29.50 -9.71
CA VAL A 384 -18.00 28.24 -9.83
C VAL A 384 -18.94 27.03 -9.77
N VAL A 385 -19.92 27.01 -8.87
CA VAL A 385 -20.91 25.92 -8.79
C VAL A 385 -21.76 25.84 -10.07
N GLU A 386 -22.23 26.97 -10.58
CA GLU A 386 -23.01 27.02 -11.82
C GLU A 386 -22.20 26.56 -13.03
N ALA A 387 -20.92 26.94 -13.12
CA ALA A 387 -20.01 26.45 -14.16
C ALA A 387 -19.79 24.92 -14.09
N ILE A 388 -19.73 24.35 -12.88
CA ILE A 388 -19.63 22.89 -12.68
C ILE A 388 -20.93 22.21 -13.14
N LEU A 389 -22.10 22.71 -12.71
CA LEU A 389 -23.42 22.14 -13.04
C LEU A 389 -23.76 22.26 -14.53
N ASN A 390 -23.30 23.29 -15.23
CA ASN A 390 -23.55 23.41 -16.67
C ASN A 390 -22.72 22.44 -17.52
N LYS A 391 -21.65 21.85 -16.96
CA LYS A 391 -20.76 20.92 -17.68
C LYS A 391 -21.01 19.45 -17.38
N HIS A 392 -21.65 19.13 -16.26
CA HIS A 392 -21.86 17.77 -15.75
C HIS A 392 -23.32 17.55 -15.42
#